data_AF-A0A2G9U6S2-F1
#
_entry.id   AF-A0A2G9U6S2-F1
#
_cell.length_a   1.000
_cell.length_b   1.000
_cell.length_c   1.000
_cell.angle_alpha   90.00
_cell.angle_beta   90.00
_cell.angle_gamma   90.00
#
_symmetry.space_group_name_H-M   'P 1'
#
loop_
_entity.id
_entity.type
_entity.pdbx_description
1 polymer ?
#
loop_
_entity_poly.entity_id
_entity_poly.type
_entity_poly.pdbx_seq_one_letter_code
_entity_poly.pdbx_strand_id
1 'polypeptide(L)' 'MVVALVSYLQKQGIKLEKIAIITTYSAQQSEMREAVITHFGRTANDQPSVAVETVDSFQGKVVLHVLM' A
#
# COMPACT_ATOMS: atom_id res chain seq x y z
N MET A 1 -1.32 12.00 3.13
CA MET A 1 -2.40 11.53 4.04
C MET A 1 -2.38 10.01 4.22
N VAL A 2 -2.43 9.23 3.13
CA VAL A 2 -2.41 7.75 3.17
C VAL A 2 -1.20 7.17 3.92
N VAL A 3 0.00 7.69 3.71
CA VAL A 3 1.22 7.27 4.44
C VAL A 3 1.05 7.38 5.96
N ALA A 4 0.49 8.48 6.47
CA ALA A 4 0.28 8.67 7.90
C ALA A 4 -0.73 7.65 8.48
N LEU A 5 -1.74 7.28 7.70
CA LEU A 5 -2.72 6.26 8.06
C LEU A 5 -2.08 4.86 8.10
N VAL A 6 -1.22 4.53 7.12
CA VAL A 6 -0.43 3.29 7.14
C VAL A 6 0.49 3.24 8.36
N SER A 7 1.18 4.34 8.69
CA SER A 7 2.00 4.42 9.90
C SER A 7 1.18 4.23 11.18
N TYR A 8 -0.06 4.73 11.21
CA TYR A 8 -0.97 4.52 12.33
C TYR A 8 -1.37 3.03 12.47
N LEU A 9 -1.75 2.37 11.38
CA LEU A 9 -2.07 0.94 11.38
C LEU A 9 -0.85 0.09 11.77
N GLN A 10 0.33 0.45 11.31
CA GLN A 10 1.58 -0.20 11.70
C GLN A 10 1.83 -0.08 13.22
N LYS A 11 1.58 1.09 13.82
CA LYS A 11 1.67 1.30 15.28
C LYS A 11 0.67 0.47 16.07
N GLN A 12 -0.45 0.08 15.47
CA GLN A 12 -1.42 -0.85 16.06
C GLN A 12 -0.98 -2.32 15.94
N GLY A 13 0.20 -2.61 15.37
CA GLY A 13 0.72 -3.95 15.18
C GLY A 13 0.25 -4.64 13.90
N ILE A 14 -0.42 -3.91 12.99
CA ILE A 14 -0.80 -4.45 11.69
C ILE A 14 0.46 -4.53 10.82
N LYS A 15 0.77 -5.74 10.37
CA LYS A 15 1.88 -5.97 9.45
C LYS A 15 1.61 -5.30 8.11
N LEU A 16 2.63 -4.64 7.55
CA LEU A 16 2.54 -3.92 6.28
C LEU A 16 2.10 -4.82 5.11
N GLU A 17 2.50 -6.09 5.12
CA GLU A 17 2.08 -7.12 4.16
C GLU A 17 0.56 -7.40 4.15
N LYS A 18 -0.17 -6.96 5.17
CA LYS A 18 -1.64 -7.10 5.29
C LYS A 18 -2.40 -5.84 4.88
N ILE A 19 -1.70 -4.81 4.43
CA ILE A 19 -2.29 -3.53 4.02
C ILE A 19 -2.13 -3.39 2.51
N ALA A 20 -3.23 -3.05 1.83
CA ALA A 20 -3.21 -2.66 0.43
C ALA A 20 -3.80 -1.25 0.27
N ILE A 21 -3.10 -0.42 -0.49
CA ILE A 21 -3.56 0.89 -0.95
C ILE A 21 -4.09 0.70 -2.36
N ILE A 22 -5.32 1.11 -2.58
CA ILE A 22 -5.99 1.08 -3.87
C ILE A 22 -6.11 2.51 -4.37
N THR A 23 -5.68 2.73 -5.62
CA THR A 23 -5.75 4.03 -6.29
C THR A 23 -6.67 3.93 -7.50
N THR A 24 -7.32 5.03 -7.87
CA THR A 24 -8.20 5.05 -9.05
C THR A 24 -7.43 5.25 -10.34
N TYR A 25 -6.31 5.98 -10.30
CA TYR A 25 -5.50 6.30 -11.47
C TYR A 25 -4.09 5.73 -11.39
N SER A 26 -3.58 5.22 -12.50
CA SER A 26 -2.22 4.67 -12.61
C SER A 26 -1.11 5.68 -12.31
N ALA A 27 -1.32 6.97 -12.63
CA ALA A 27 -0.39 8.04 -12.27
C ALA A 27 -0.25 8.18 -10.74
N GLN A 28 -1.38 8.13 -10.02
CA GLN A 28 -1.40 8.16 -8.56
C GLN A 28 -0.77 6.89 -7.96
N GLN A 29 -0.93 5.74 -8.61
CA GLN A 29 -0.30 4.49 -8.20
C GLN A 29 1.24 4.62 -8.15
N SER A 30 1.85 5.23 -9.17
CA SER A 30 3.31 5.42 -9.24
C SER A 30 3.81 6.35 -8.14
N GLU A 31 3.20 7.52 -7.97
CA GLU A 31 3.57 8.47 -6.92
C GLU A 31 3.38 7.86 -5.52
N MET A 32 2.29 7.13 -5.31
CA MET A 32 2.01 6.46 -4.04
C MET A 32 3.00 5.32 -3.78
N ARG A 33 3.39 4.57 -4.82
CA ARG A 33 4.38 3.50 -4.70
C ARG A 33 5.74 4.06 -4.29
N GLU A 34 6.17 5.16 -4.89
CA GLU A 34 7.42 5.82 -4.48
C GLU A 34 7.34 6.30 -3.03
N ALA A 35 6.25 6.98 -2.64
CA ALA A 35 6.06 7.43 -1.27
C ALA A 35 6.10 6.27 -0.25
N VAL A 36 5.46 5.14 -0.57
CA VAL A 36 5.48 3.93 0.26
C VAL A 36 6.89 3.36 0.38
N ILE A 37 7.63 3.26 -0.72
CA ILE A 37 9.01 2.76 -0.71
C ILE A 37 9.90 3.68 0.13
N THR A 38 9.77 5.01 -0.02
CA THR A 38 10.56 5.98 0.74
C THR A 38 10.27 5.91 2.25
N HIS A 39 9.02 5.69 2.65
CA HIS A 39 8.63 5.70 4.06
C HIS A 39 8.70 4.33 4.76
N PHE A 40 8.43 3.24 4.06
CA PHE A 40 8.29 1.89 4.63
C PHE A 40 9.26 0.86 4.04
N GLY A 41 10.04 1.26 3.04
CA GLY A 41 11.04 0.41 2.41
C GLY A 41 10.46 -0.61 1.43
N ARG A 42 11.30 -1.60 1.12
CA ARG A 42 10.98 -2.73 0.25
C ARG A 42 11.06 -4.03 1.03
N THR A 43 10.32 -5.02 0.57
CA THR A 43 10.41 -6.43 0.99
C THR A 43 11.70 -7.08 0.47
N ALA A 44 12.00 -8.28 0.95
CA ALA A 44 13.15 -9.07 0.50
C ALA A 44 13.13 -9.41 -1.01
N ASN A 45 11.96 -9.37 -1.65
CA ASN A 45 11.78 -9.63 -3.08
C ASN A 45 11.80 -8.34 -3.92
N ASP A 46 12.33 -7.25 -3.39
CA ASP A 46 12.40 -5.92 -4.02
C ASP A 46 11.03 -5.28 -4.35
N GLN A 47 9.94 -5.80 -3.77
CA GLN A 47 8.60 -5.23 -3.90
C GLN A 47 8.33 -4.21 -2.77
N PRO A 48 7.46 -3.20 -2.97
CA PRO A 48 7.08 -2.27 -1.91
C PRO A 48 6.58 -2.99 -0.65
N SER A 49 6.94 -2.51 0.54
CA SER A 49 6.51 -3.13 1.82
C SER A 49 5.00 -3.10 2.04
N VAL A 50 4.27 -2.23 1.33
CA VAL A 50 2.80 -2.12 1.32
C VAL A 50 2.34 -2.24 -0.13
N ALA A 51 1.33 -3.07 -0.38
CA ALA A 51 0.81 -3.23 -1.74
C ALA A 51 0.14 -1.93 -2.22
N VAL A 52 0.46 -1.50 -3.44
CA VAL A 52 -0.17 -0.33 -4.09
C VAL A 52 -0.68 -0.77 -5.47
N GLU A 53 -2.00 -0.83 -5.61
CA GLU A 53 -2.68 -1.32 -6.80
C GLU A 53 -3.71 -0.30 -7.31
N THR A 54 -4.14 -0.47 -8.56
CA THR A 54 -5.32 0.26 -9.07
C THR A 54 -6.59 -0.53 -8.77
N VAL A 55 -7.74 0.14 -8.73
CA VAL A 55 -9.05 -0.51 -8.54
C VAL A 55 -9.26 -1.65 -9.55
N ASP A 56 -8.90 -1.41 -10.80
CA ASP A 56 -9.00 -2.39 -11.90
C ASP A 56 -8.12 -3.63 -11.64
N SER A 57 -6.87 -3.42 -11.22
CA SER A 57 -5.93 -4.51 -10.89
C SER A 57 -6.24 -5.25 -9.59
N PHE A 58 -7.05 -4.64 -8.72
CA PHE A 58 -7.47 -5.22 -7.44
C PHE A 58 -8.74 -6.09 -7.57
N GLN A 59 -9.43 -6.03 -8.71
CA GLN A 59 -10.66 -6.78 -8.90
C GLN A 59 -10.42 -8.30 -8.74
N GLY A 60 -11.12 -8.92 -7.78
CA GLY A 60 -11.00 -10.35 -7.46
C GLY A 60 -9.94 -10.71 -6.41
N LYS A 61 -9.21 -9.74 -5.85
CA LYS A 61 -8.27 -9.96 -4.73
C LYS A 61 -8.94 -9.62 -3.39
N VAL A 62 -8.59 -10.37 -2.34
CA VAL A 62 -9.05 -10.12 -0.97
C VAL A 62 -7.84 -9.81 -0.08
N VAL A 63 -7.87 -8.64 0.57
CA VAL A 63 -6.86 -8.21 1.55
C VAL A 63 -7.57 -7.77 2.82
N LEU A 64 -6.93 -7.99 3.97
CA LEU A 64 -7.53 -7.77 5.28
C LEU A 64 -7.86 -6.29 5.56
N HIS A 65 -7.04 -5.35 5.06
CA HIS A 65 -7.27 -3.91 5.20
C HIS A 65 -7.01 -3.19 3.88
N VAL A 66 -8.02 -2.45 3.42
CA VAL A 66 -8.02 -1.70 2.16
C VAL A 66 -8.11 -0.22 2.48
N LEU A 67 -7.20 0.56 1.89
CA LEU A 67 -7.23 2.02 1.91
C LEU A 67 -7.54 2.51 0.49
N MET A 68 -8.66 3.22 0.31
CA MET A 68 -9.07 3.88 -0.94
C MET A 68 -8.95 5.39 -0.82
#